data_AF-A0A9D5L5F3-F1
#
_entry.id   AF-A0A9D5L5F3-F1
#
_cell.length_a   1.000
_cell.length_b   1.000
_cell.length_c   1.000
_cell.angle_alpha   90.00
_cell.angle_beta   90.00
_cell.angle_gamma   90.00
#
_symmetry.space_group_name_H-M   'P 1'
#
loop_
_entity.id
_entity.type
_entity.pdbx_description
1 polymer ?
#
loop_
_entity_poly.entity_id
_entity_poly.type
_entity_poly.pdbx_seq_one_letter_code
_entity_poly.pdbx_strand_id
1 'polypeptide(L)'
;MKKFMLAVAVLLATASISLTSCGGDPVEKAISIYKDGTEKIKNASSAEEAMKINAEIAKEIAELDAKNKDLELSDEQTKALTEAATAYANAAASKLY
;
A
#
# COMPACT_ATOMS: atom_id res chain seq x y z
N MET A 1 -6.78 -7.07 -22.81
CA MET A 1 -7.40 -7.57 -21.56
C MET A 1 -6.36 -8.39 -20.80
N LYS A 2 -6.40 -8.34 -19.46
CA LYS A 2 -5.57 -9.08 -18.49
C LYS A 2 -4.26 -8.42 -18.01
N LYS A 3 -4.38 -7.21 -17.48
CA LYS A 3 -3.48 -6.64 -16.46
C LYS A 3 -4.36 -6.38 -15.24
N PHE A 4 -4.03 -7.01 -14.11
CA PHE A 4 -4.91 -7.19 -12.94
C PHE A 4 -6.25 -7.89 -13.22
N MET A 5 -6.20 -9.15 -13.68
CA MET A 5 -7.37 -10.04 -13.55
C MET A 5 -6.89 -11.45 -13.18
N LEU A 6 -7.06 -11.78 -11.89
CA LEU A 6 -7.29 -13.10 -11.29
C LEU A 6 -6.66 -14.34 -11.95
N ALA A 7 -5.76 -14.99 -11.22
CA ALA A 7 -5.54 -16.46 -11.20
C ALA A 7 -4.54 -16.76 -10.07
N VAL A 8 -4.98 -17.19 -8.87
CA VAL A 8 -5.07 -18.61 -8.48
C VAL A 8 -4.17 -19.53 -9.30
N ALA A 9 -3.20 -20.12 -8.59
CA ALA A 9 -2.35 -21.26 -8.94
C ALA A 9 -1.28 -21.01 -10.02
N VAL A 10 -0.02 -21.05 -9.61
CA VAL A 10 0.86 -22.24 -9.73
C VAL A 10 2.26 -21.84 -9.26
N LEU A 11 2.79 -22.63 -8.31
CA LEU A 11 4.19 -22.97 -8.03
C LEU A 11 5.28 -22.04 -8.58
N LEU A 12 6.19 -21.60 -7.71
CA LEU A 12 7.62 -21.98 -7.80
C LEU A 12 8.37 -21.56 -6.54
N ALA A 13 9.24 -22.46 -6.08
CA ALA A 13 10.13 -22.31 -4.95
C ALA A 13 11.28 -21.33 -5.25
N THR A 14 11.94 -20.89 -4.17
CA THR A 14 13.21 -20.12 -4.11
C THR A 14 13.07 -18.65 -4.47
N ALA A 15 13.58 -17.66 -3.74
CA ALA A 15 14.60 -17.64 -2.70
C ALA A 15 14.30 -16.51 -1.69
N SER A 16 14.48 -16.77 -0.40
CA SER A 16 14.54 -15.73 0.62
C SER A 16 15.84 -14.95 0.49
N ILE A 17 15.89 -14.00 -0.45
CA ILE A 17 16.95 -13.01 -0.47
C ILE A 17 16.66 -12.05 0.68
N SER A 18 17.36 -12.28 1.79
CA SER A 18 17.49 -11.31 2.88
C SER A 18 18.12 -10.04 2.31
N LEU A 19 17.31 -9.02 2.01
CA LEU A 19 17.79 -7.69 1.69
C LEU A 19 17.88 -6.87 2.98
N THR A 20 18.95 -7.13 3.73
CA THR A 20 19.52 -6.16 4.67
C THR A 20 20.08 -4.98 3.88
N SER A 21 19.25 -3.96 3.63
CA SER A 21 19.69 -2.65 3.18
C SER A 21 19.20 -1.61 4.19
N CYS A 22 20.09 -0.72 4.63
CA CYS A 22 19.95 0.21 5.76
C CYS A 22 18.90 1.32 5.56
N GLY A 23 17.66 0.96 5.24
CA GLY A 23 16.56 1.92 5.17
C GLY A 23 15.22 1.24 5.01
N GLY A 24 14.73 0.56 6.06
CA GLY A 24 13.35 0.07 6.26
C GLY A 24 12.78 -0.84 5.16
N ASP A 25 12.13 -1.94 5.53
CA ASP A 25 11.42 -2.80 4.57
C ASP A 25 10.42 -1.94 3.75
N PRO A 26 10.51 -1.93 2.39
CA PRO A 26 9.55 -1.21 1.55
C PRO A 26 8.09 -1.57 1.87
N VAL A 27 7.81 -2.79 2.31
CA VAL A 27 6.48 -3.21 2.71
C VAL A 27 6.05 -2.48 4.00
N GLU A 28 6.93 -2.45 5.01
CA GLU A 28 6.66 -1.70 6.25
C GLU A 28 6.44 -0.21 5.98
N LYS A 29 7.20 0.38 5.05
CA LYS A 29 6.98 1.77 4.63
C LYS A 29 5.62 1.97 4.00
N ALA A 30 5.21 1.09 3.08
CA ALA A 30 3.89 1.18 2.45
C ALA A 30 2.77 1.05 3.49
N ILE A 31 2.90 0.12 4.43
CA ILE A 31 1.97 -0.05 5.55
C ILE A 31 1.92 1.22 6.41
N SER A 32 3.06 1.83 6.71
CA SER A 32 3.12 3.10 7.47
C SER A 32 2.41 4.22 6.73
N ILE A 33 2.67 4.40 5.43
CA ILE A 33 2.01 5.41 4.59
C ILE A 33 0.48 5.25 4.65
N TYR A 34 -0.04 4.03 4.52
CA TYR A 34 -1.48 3.78 4.62
C TYR A 34 -2.05 4.03 6.02
N LYS A 35 -1.31 3.67 7.09
CA LYS A 35 -1.73 3.95 8.47
C LYS A 35 -1.78 5.44 8.75
N ASP A 36 -0.73 6.18 8.40
CA ASP A 36 -0.64 7.63 8.56
C ASP A 36 -1.72 8.33 7.72
N GLY A 37 -1.91 7.89 6.47
CA GLY A 37 -2.98 8.36 5.59
C GLY A 37 -4.36 8.12 6.18
N THR A 38 -4.58 6.96 6.82
CA THR A 38 -5.85 6.63 7.48
C THR A 38 -6.15 7.60 8.62
N GLU A 39 -5.16 7.93 9.45
CA GLU A 39 -5.33 8.90 10.54
C GLU A 39 -5.60 10.30 10.01
N LYS A 40 -4.82 10.75 9.01
CA LYS A 40 -5.01 12.05 8.35
C LYS A 40 -6.40 12.19 7.75
N ILE A 41 -6.87 11.18 7.01
CA ILE A 41 -8.20 11.17 6.40
C ILE A 41 -9.31 11.20 7.46
N LYS A 42 -9.19 10.39 8.53
CA LYS A 42 -10.17 10.40 9.64
C LYS A 42 -10.28 11.79 10.28
N ASN A 43 -9.17 12.50 10.38
CA ASN A 43 -9.08 13.83 10.96
C ASN A 43 -9.37 14.98 9.97
N ALA A 44 -9.51 14.69 8.66
CA ALA A 44 -9.83 15.70 7.67
C ALA A 44 -11.20 16.34 7.98
N SER A 45 -11.23 17.67 7.91
CA SER A 45 -12.38 18.52 8.23
C SER A 45 -13.31 18.73 7.04
N SER A 46 -12.85 18.39 5.82
CA SER A 46 -13.62 18.55 4.59
C SER A 46 -13.28 17.47 3.56
N ALA A 47 -14.18 17.28 2.60
CA ALA A 47 -13.93 16.41 1.46
C ALA A 47 -12.75 16.91 0.61
N GLU A 48 -12.55 18.22 0.45
CA GLU A 48 -11.42 18.78 -0.30
C GLU A 48 -10.07 18.46 0.37
N GLU A 49 -10.00 18.59 1.70
CA GLU A 49 -8.83 18.19 2.47
C GLU A 49 -8.56 16.68 2.35
N ALA A 50 -9.61 15.86 2.44
CA ALA A 50 -9.50 14.42 2.23
C ALA A 50 -9.00 14.06 0.81
N MET A 51 -9.43 14.80 -0.22
CA MET A 51 -8.93 14.61 -1.60
C MET A 51 -7.43 14.95 -1.73
N LYS A 52 -6.98 16.04 -1.08
CA LYS A 52 -5.55 16.42 -1.08
C LYS A 52 -4.70 15.36 -0.41
N ILE A 53 -5.10 14.91 0.78
CA ILE A 53 -4.42 13.81 1.49
C ILE A 53 -4.38 12.55 0.61
N ASN A 54 -5.49 12.23 -0.08
CA ASN A 54 -5.52 11.06 -0.95
C ASN A 54 -4.59 11.16 -2.15
N ALA A 55 -4.45 12.34 -2.75
CA ALA A 55 -3.50 12.57 -3.82
C ALA A 55 -2.04 12.44 -3.35
N GLU A 56 -1.72 12.93 -2.15
CA GLU A 56 -0.39 12.79 -1.54
C GLU A 56 -0.03 11.33 -1.27
N ILE A 57 -0.93 10.60 -0.61
CA ILE A 57 -0.74 9.16 -0.31
C ILE A 57 -0.58 8.35 -1.60
N ALA A 58 -1.42 8.60 -2.61
CA ALA A 58 -1.32 7.91 -3.89
C ALA A 58 0.04 8.16 -4.58
N LYS A 59 0.56 9.38 -4.50
CA LYS A 59 1.88 9.72 -5.03
C LYS A 59 3.01 9.01 -4.27
N GLU A 60 2.98 9.02 -2.93
CA GLU A 60 4.00 8.36 -2.11
C GLU A 60 4.06 6.85 -2.36
N ILE A 61 2.89 6.19 -2.45
CA ILE A 61 2.80 4.76 -2.78
C ILE A 61 3.32 4.49 -4.20
N ALA A 62 2.96 5.32 -5.19
CA ALA A 62 3.43 5.15 -6.57
C ALA A 62 4.96 5.32 -6.68
N GLU A 63 5.55 6.28 -5.95
CA GLU A 63 7.00 6.45 -5.90
C GLU A 63 7.70 5.28 -5.21
N LEU A 64 7.10 4.73 -4.16
CA LEU A 64 7.62 3.58 -3.46
C LEU A 64 7.56 2.32 -4.33
N ASP A 65 6.44 2.09 -5.02
CA ASP A 65 6.26 0.99 -5.98
C ASP A 65 7.27 1.08 -7.13
N ALA A 66 7.42 2.27 -7.75
CA ALA A 66 8.38 2.48 -8.83
C ALA A 66 9.84 2.18 -8.43
N LYS A 67 10.21 2.45 -7.18
CA LYS A 67 11.54 2.16 -6.63
C LYS A 67 11.74 0.68 -6.26
N ASN A 68 10.66 -0.08 -6.14
CA ASN A 68 10.66 -1.47 -5.66
C ASN A 68 9.87 -2.42 -6.59
N LYS A 69 9.81 -2.11 -7.89
CA LYS A 69 9.02 -2.85 -8.90
C LYS A 69 9.33 -4.35 -9.02
N ASP A 70 10.53 -4.75 -8.60
CA ASP A 70 11.02 -6.13 -8.66
C ASP A 70 10.87 -6.83 -7.29
N LEU A 71 10.21 -6.19 -6.32
CA LEU A 71 9.95 -6.75 -5.00
C LEU A 71 8.87 -7.82 -5.08
N GLU A 72 9.23 -9.04 -4.68
CA GLU A 72 8.26 -10.09 -4.42
C GLU A 72 7.84 -10.04 -2.95
N LEU A 73 6.53 -10.04 -2.71
CA LEU A 73 5.96 -10.02 -1.38
C LEU A 73 5.70 -11.45 -0.90
N SER A 74 5.97 -11.73 0.38
CA SER A 74 5.43 -12.94 1.02
C SER A 74 3.91 -12.87 1.13
N ASP A 75 3.27 -14.01 1.44
CA ASP A 75 1.83 -14.05 1.71
C ASP A 75 1.47 -13.18 2.92
N GLU A 76 2.29 -13.19 3.98
CA GLU A 76 2.10 -12.35 5.17
C GLU A 76 2.23 -10.87 4.85
N GLN A 77 3.24 -10.49 4.06
CA GLN A 77 3.45 -9.11 3.61
C GLN A 77 2.29 -8.64 2.73
N THR A 78 1.85 -9.49 1.79
CA THR A 78 0.69 -9.22 0.93
C THR A 78 -0.57 -9.01 1.76
N LYS A 79 -0.82 -9.88 2.75
CA LYS A 79 -1.96 -9.75 3.65
C LYS A 79 -1.90 -8.46 4.46
N ALA A 80 -0.78 -8.18 5.11
CA ALA A 80 -0.62 -6.98 5.95
C ALA A 80 -0.77 -5.68 5.15
N LEU A 81 -0.18 -5.63 3.94
CA LEU A 81 -0.33 -4.49 3.04
C LEU A 81 -1.78 -4.32 2.57
N THR A 82 -2.45 -5.42 2.22
CA THR A 82 -3.87 -5.40 1.80
C THR A 82 -4.77 -4.91 2.92
N GLU A 83 -4.56 -5.36 4.16
CA GLU A 83 -5.32 -4.91 5.33
C GLU A 83 -5.14 -3.39 5.56
N ALA A 84 -3.91 -2.89 5.49
CA ALA A 84 -3.63 -1.46 5.64
C ALA A 84 -4.27 -0.62 4.52
N ALA A 85 -4.12 -1.04 3.26
CA ALA A 85 -4.71 -0.37 2.11
C ALA A 85 -6.25 -0.38 2.16
N THR A 86 -6.86 -1.47 2.62
CA THR A 86 -8.32 -1.58 2.79
C THR A 86 -8.83 -0.65 3.88
N ALA A 87 -8.12 -0.59 5.03
CA ALA A 87 -8.47 0.32 6.12
C ALA A 87 -8.43 1.79 5.66
N TYR A 88 -7.39 2.14 4.89
CA TYR A 88 -7.27 3.46 4.26
C TYR A 88 -8.40 3.74 3.29
N ALA A 89 -8.69 2.82 2.35
CA ALA A 89 -9.76 2.99 1.37
C ALA A 89 -11.14 3.18 2.02
N ASN A 90 -11.43 2.44 3.09
CA ASN A 90 -12.67 2.59 3.86
C ASN A 90 -12.75 3.96 4.56
N ALA A 91 -11.64 4.45 5.11
CA ALA A 91 -11.59 5.78 5.72
C ALA A 91 -11.75 6.89 4.67
N ALA A 92 -11.13 6.75 3.49
CA ALA A 92 -11.28 7.70 2.40
C ALA A 92 -12.72 7.73 1.89
N ALA A 93 -13.34 6.56 1.71
CA ALA A 93 -14.72 6.46 1.28
C ALA A 93 -15.69 7.15 2.24
N SER A 94 -15.50 7.03 3.57
CA SER A 94 -16.39 7.65 4.56
C SER A 94 -16.27 9.17 4.70
N LYS A 95 -15.27 9.78 4.06
CA LYS A 95 -15.03 11.23 4.06
C LYS A 95 -15.32 11.90 2.72
N LEU A 96 -15.32 11.10 1.66
CA LEU A 96 -15.50 11.57 0.28
C LEU A 96 -16.93 11.31 -0.25
N TYR A 97 -17.69 10.41 0.37
CA TYR A 97 -19.07 10.07 0.07
C TYR A 97 -19.95 10.17 1.32
#